data_AF-A0A101VQF6-F1
#
_entry.id   AF-A0A101VQF6-F1
#
_cell.length_a   1.000
_cell.length_b   1.000
_cell.length_c   1.000
_cell.angle_alpha   90.00
_cell.angle_beta   90.00
_cell.angle_gamma   90.00
#
_symmetry.space_group_name_H-M   'P 1'
#
loop_
_entity.id
_entity.type
_entity.pdbx_description
1 polymer ?
#
loop_
_entity_poly.entity_id
_entity_poly.type
_entity_poly.pdbx_seq_one_letter_code
_entity_poly.pdbx_strand_id
1 'polypeptide(L)'
;MCMQEYLKQYLNGIGWRPLSIVEQQYLEKIKYAIAEQQRKFYAKILNPFNLSPISTAFWFYVIPSLAIGVSVTSLGEIDIYIRQAMEPTFANIFSAFIILEFHVPFSLAFLILALCLGLFLTGKINKLLQTEKNQLITEQEESLEALEKVAEEKHRSIIEVLNPFKLAPLSMTIFFPVFRDHTDLGIVFQDLDYLSIAVLQALEPTDKIYSIFRFIHAQVPFSLVILILFLAIHLFLSDEVNKIEQRACEDI
;
A
#
# COMPACT_ATOMS: atom_id res chain seq x y z
N MET A 1 -1.98 28.47 9.25
CA MET A 1 -1.18 29.69 9.13
C MET A 1 0.28 29.29 9.18
N CYS A 2 1.02 29.50 8.09
CA CYS A 2 2.38 28.97 7.96
C CYS A 2 3.34 29.79 8.86
N MET A 3 4.32 29.16 9.51
CA MET A 3 5.24 29.85 10.44
C MET A 3 5.98 31.04 9.76
N GLN A 4 6.15 30.97 8.44
CA GLN A 4 6.67 32.06 7.61
C GLN A 4 5.75 33.29 7.54
N GLU A 5 4.43 33.11 7.57
CA GLU A 5 3.45 34.21 7.57
C GLU A 5 3.42 34.91 8.93
N TYR A 6 3.54 34.14 10.02
CA TYR A 6 3.62 34.68 11.38
C TYR A 6 4.91 35.49 11.60
N LEU A 7 6.05 34.96 11.11
CA LEU A 7 7.34 35.68 11.11
C LEU A 7 7.29 36.93 10.24
N LYS A 8 6.65 36.90 9.07
CA LYS A 8 6.45 38.09 8.23
C LYS A 8 5.62 39.14 8.94
N GLN A 9 4.53 38.77 9.61
CA GLN A 9 3.71 39.72 10.38
C GLN A 9 4.50 40.34 11.53
N TYR A 10 5.27 39.55 12.27
CA TYR A 10 6.04 40.02 13.42
C TYR A 10 7.22 40.93 12.99
N LEU A 11 7.89 40.59 11.89
CA LEU A 11 9.02 41.36 11.35
C LEU A 11 8.57 42.63 10.59
N ASN A 12 7.42 42.60 9.92
CA ASN A 12 6.87 43.78 9.26
C ASN A 12 6.39 44.86 10.26
N GLY A 13 6.12 44.49 11.52
CA GLY A 13 5.85 45.45 12.61
C GLY A 13 7.03 46.35 12.97
N ILE A 14 8.25 46.03 12.52
CA ILE A 14 9.51 46.74 12.81
C ILE A 14 9.87 47.71 11.66
N GLY A 15 9.00 47.87 10.66
CA GLY A 15 9.29 48.40 9.32
C GLY A 15 9.52 49.91 9.12
N TRP A 16 9.91 50.70 10.13
CA TRP A 16 10.13 52.15 9.94
C TRP A 16 11.57 52.64 10.03
N ARG A 17 12.55 51.76 10.31
CA ARG A 17 13.97 52.16 10.24
C ARG A 17 14.80 51.22 9.38
N PRO A 18 15.78 51.74 8.62
CA PRO A 18 16.78 50.89 7.99
C PRO A 18 17.52 50.11 9.08
N LEU A 19 17.50 48.78 8.96
CA LEU A 19 18.19 47.88 9.88
C LEU A 19 19.69 48.16 9.79
N SER A 20 20.34 48.30 10.95
CA SER A 20 21.80 48.38 11.02
C SER A 20 22.45 47.09 10.51
N ILE A 21 23.71 47.17 10.07
CA ILE A 21 24.48 46.00 9.59
C ILE A 21 24.48 44.87 10.63
N VAL A 22 24.51 45.21 11.92
CA VAL A 22 24.48 44.25 13.04
C VAL A 22 23.12 43.55 13.13
N GLU A 23 22.02 44.28 12.97
CA GLU A 23 20.66 43.72 12.98
C GLU A 23 20.41 42.82 11.76
N GLN A 24 20.95 43.19 10.59
CA GLN A 24 20.90 42.36 9.39
C GLN A 24 21.65 41.04 9.60
N GLN A 25 22.88 41.09 10.15
CA GLN A 25 23.65 39.89 10.49
C GLN A 25 22.94 39.01 11.53
N TYR A 26 22.27 39.61 12.51
CA TYR A 26 21.51 38.88 13.51
C TYR A 26 20.26 38.20 12.92
N LEU A 27 19.53 38.90 12.04
CA LEU A 27 18.39 38.33 11.30
C LEU A 27 18.81 37.19 10.38
N GLU A 28 19.96 37.30 9.71
CA GLU A 28 20.50 36.21 8.90
C GLU A 28 20.85 34.97 9.74
N LYS A 29 21.44 35.16 10.92
CA LYS A 29 21.69 34.06 11.86
C LYS A 29 20.40 33.37 12.31
N ILE A 30 19.34 34.13 12.61
CA ILE A 30 18.03 33.57 12.96
C ILE A 30 17.42 32.80 11.79
N LYS A 31 17.45 33.37 10.57
CA LYS A 31 16.96 32.69 9.37
C LYS A 31 17.71 31.39 9.12
N TYR A 32 19.04 31.40 9.27
CA TYR A 32 19.86 30.21 9.14
C TYR A 32 19.50 29.15 10.19
N ALA A 33 19.37 29.53 11.47
CA ALA A 33 18.99 28.61 12.53
C ALA A 33 17.60 27.98 12.31
N ILE A 34 16.61 28.78 11.88
CA ILE A 34 15.27 28.28 11.54
C ILE A 34 15.34 27.34 10.34
N ALA A 35 16.08 27.69 9.29
CA ALA A 35 16.26 26.83 8.12
C ALA A 35 16.96 25.51 8.48
N GLU A 36 17.95 25.55 9.37
CA GLU A 36 18.64 24.36 9.85
C GLU A 36 17.71 23.48 10.70
N GLN A 37 16.88 24.08 11.55
CA GLN A 37 15.88 23.36 12.34
C GLN A 37 14.82 22.71 11.45
N GLN A 38 14.33 23.42 10.44
CA GLN A 38 13.43 22.87 9.42
C GLN A 38 14.11 21.75 8.65
N ARG A 39 15.37 21.92 8.25
CA ARG A 39 16.14 20.87 7.55
C ARG A 39 16.28 19.63 8.42
N LYS A 40 16.61 19.76 9.70
CA LYS A 40 16.70 18.64 10.65
C LYS A 40 15.34 17.96 10.84
N PHE A 41 14.26 18.74 10.94
CA PHE A 41 12.90 18.23 11.04
C PHE A 41 12.50 17.43 9.80
N TYR A 42 12.66 18.00 8.60
CA TYR A 42 12.36 17.32 7.35
C TYR A 42 13.30 16.15 7.08
N ALA A 43 14.59 16.25 7.40
CA ALA A 43 15.52 15.12 7.26
C ALA A 43 15.14 13.95 8.17
N LYS A 44 14.59 14.23 9.36
CA LYS A 44 14.08 13.19 10.26
C LYS A 44 12.78 12.56 9.73
N ILE A 45 11.87 13.36 9.18
CA ILE A 45 10.57 12.90 8.66
C ILE A 45 10.70 12.18 7.31
N LEU A 46 11.48 12.77 6.39
CA LEU A 46 11.74 12.23 5.06
C LEU A 46 12.85 11.19 5.06
N ASN A 47 13.26 10.70 6.24
CA ASN A 47 14.13 9.54 6.31
C ASN A 47 13.36 8.36 5.70
N PRO A 48 13.81 7.77 4.57
CA PRO A 48 13.09 6.72 3.88
C PRO A 48 12.84 5.48 4.77
N PHE A 49 13.68 5.25 5.78
CA PHE A 49 13.50 4.17 6.76
C PHE A 49 12.43 4.45 7.82
N ASN A 50 12.14 5.72 8.11
CA ASN A 50 11.00 6.09 8.97
C ASN A 50 9.67 6.08 8.21
N LEU A 51 9.73 5.97 6.88
CA LEU A 51 8.60 5.92 5.96
C LEU A 51 8.52 4.57 5.25
N SER A 52 9.29 3.56 5.70
CA SER A 52 9.21 2.21 5.16
C SER A 52 7.83 1.63 5.51
N PRO A 53 7.26 0.80 4.64
CA PRO A 53 6.10 0.01 5.01
C PRO A 53 6.39 -0.85 6.24
N ILE A 54 5.42 -0.96 7.14
CA ILE A 54 5.46 -1.96 8.21
C ILE A 54 5.08 -3.31 7.64
N SER A 55 4.03 -3.38 6.83
CA SER A 55 3.51 -4.68 6.40
C SER A 55 2.92 -4.66 5.01
N THR A 56 2.93 -5.82 4.39
CA THR A 56 2.36 -6.06 3.06
C THR A 56 1.40 -7.23 3.13
N ALA A 57 0.11 -6.96 2.94
CA ALA A 57 -0.98 -7.93 2.98
C ALA A 57 -1.57 -8.23 1.60
N PHE A 58 -1.75 -9.50 1.29
CA PHE A 58 -2.43 -9.99 0.08
C PHE A 58 -3.75 -10.62 0.44
N TRP A 59 -4.83 -10.17 -0.19
CA TRP A 59 -6.19 -10.58 0.14
C TRP A 59 -6.77 -11.50 -0.93
N PHE A 60 -7.08 -12.72 -0.50
CA PHE A 60 -7.75 -13.76 -1.25
C PHE A 60 -9.25 -13.69 -0.96
N TYR A 61 -10.05 -13.35 -1.97
CA TYR A 61 -11.49 -13.20 -1.76
C TYR A 61 -12.18 -14.55 -1.77
N VAL A 62 -12.93 -14.83 -0.71
CA VAL A 62 -13.82 -16.00 -0.63
C VAL A 62 -15.19 -15.61 -1.16
N ILE A 63 -15.72 -14.49 -0.68
CA ILE A 63 -16.92 -13.79 -1.16
C ILE A 63 -16.68 -12.28 -1.06
N PRO A 64 -17.48 -11.40 -1.72
CA PRO A 64 -17.21 -9.95 -1.72
C PRO A 64 -17.06 -9.32 -0.33
N SER A 65 -17.74 -9.86 0.68
CA SER A 65 -17.70 -9.40 2.07
C SER A 65 -16.66 -10.12 2.95
N LEU A 66 -15.97 -11.16 2.46
CA LEU A 66 -15.03 -11.98 3.23
C LEU A 66 -13.76 -12.27 2.45
N ALA A 67 -12.61 -11.95 3.04
CA ALA A 67 -11.30 -12.24 2.48
C ALA A 67 -10.37 -12.88 3.52
N ILE A 68 -9.46 -13.72 3.04
CA ILE A 68 -8.33 -14.22 3.83
C ILE A 68 -7.12 -13.38 3.43
N GLY A 69 -6.45 -12.79 4.41
CA GLY A 69 -5.24 -12.00 4.22
C GLY A 69 -4.01 -12.80 4.59
N VAL A 70 -2.97 -12.76 3.75
CA VAL A 70 -1.62 -13.18 4.13
C VAL A 70 -0.76 -11.92 4.17
N SER A 71 -0.27 -11.56 5.35
CA SER A 71 0.61 -10.41 5.55
C SER A 71 2.02 -10.86 5.85
N VAL A 72 2.98 -10.11 5.29
CA VAL A 72 4.37 -10.15 5.70
C VAL A 72 4.62 -8.85 6.45
N THR A 73 4.72 -8.94 7.78
CA THR A 73 4.87 -7.82 8.72
C THR A 73 6.34 -7.51 8.98
N SER A 74 7.20 -8.51 8.84
CA SER A 74 8.65 -8.33 8.73
C SER A 74 9.18 -9.49 7.89
N LEU A 75 10.44 -9.44 7.45
CA LEU A 75 11.07 -10.61 6.84
C LEU A 75 11.44 -11.68 7.88
N GLY A 76 10.63 -11.84 8.93
CA GLY A 76 10.64 -12.94 9.89
C GLY A 76 9.26 -13.31 10.41
N GLU A 77 8.22 -12.55 10.05
CA GLU A 77 6.87 -12.70 10.61
C GLU A 77 5.82 -12.69 9.50
N ILE A 78 4.92 -13.68 9.57
CA ILE A 78 3.80 -13.84 8.66
C ILE A 78 2.52 -13.97 9.47
N ASP A 79 1.56 -13.10 9.15
CA ASP A 79 0.28 -13.07 9.81
C ASP A 79 -0.83 -13.44 8.83
N ILE A 80 -1.76 -14.28 9.30
CA ILE A 80 -2.95 -14.66 8.53
C ILE A 80 -4.16 -13.98 9.15
N TYR A 81 -4.87 -13.23 8.32
CA TYR A 81 -6.06 -12.48 8.70
C TYR A 81 -7.31 -13.11 8.11
N ILE A 82 -8.42 -12.99 8.83
CA ILE A 82 -9.74 -12.95 8.21
C ILE A 82 -10.22 -11.50 8.20
N ARG A 83 -10.63 -11.03 7.03
CA ARG A 83 -11.23 -9.72 6.84
C ARG A 83 -12.71 -9.86 6.49
N GLN A 84 -13.57 -9.20 7.24
CA GLN A 84 -15.01 -9.17 7.02
C GLN A 84 -15.48 -7.72 6.81
N ALA A 85 -16.33 -7.48 5.81
CA ALA A 85 -16.99 -6.18 5.65
C ALA A 85 -17.99 -5.96 6.80
N MET A 86 -17.86 -4.85 7.51
CA MET A 86 -18.77 -4.52 8.63
C MET A 86 -20.17 -4.14 8.13
N GLU A 87 -20.24 -3.52 6.95
CA GLU A 87 -21.51 -3.13 6.35
C GLU A 87 -21.50 -3.47 4.85
N PRO A 88 -22.37 -4.37 4.37
CA PRO A 88 -22.33 -4.86 2.99
C PRO A 88 -22.72 -3.76 1.96
N THR A 89 -23.47 -2.75 2.39
CA THR A 89 -23.85 -1.57 1.60
C THR A 89 -22.71 -0.55 1.46
N PHE A 90 -21.83 -0.45 2.45
CA PHE A 90 -20.67 0.43 2.44
C PHE A 90 -19.39 -0.42 2.38
N ALA A 91 -18.94 -0.76 1.17
CA ALA A 91 -17.75 -1.56 0.88
C ALA A 91 -16.39 -0.88 1.22
N ASN A 92 -16.40 -0.02 2.24
CA ASN A 92 -15.28 0.83 2.65
C ASN A 92 -14.80 0.53 4.08
N ILE A 93 -15.61 -0.13 4.91
CA ILE A 93 -15.28 -0.45 6.30
C ILE A 93 -15.19 -1.95 6.49
N PHE A 94 -14.04 -2.42 6.95
CA PHE A 94 -13.77 -3.84 7.18
C PHE A 94 -13.19 -4.06 8.58
N SER A 95 -13.56 -5.17 9.22
CA SER A 95 -12.82 -5.71 10.36
C SER A 95 -11.83 -6.74 9.87
N ALA A 96 -10.60 -6.68 10.37
CA ALA A 96 -9.58 -7.69 10.15
C ALA A 96 -9.17 -8.30 11.49
N PHE A 97 -9.14 -9.62 11.55
CA PHE A 97 -8.79 -10.40 12.73
C PHE A 97 -7.56 -11.23 12.41
N ILE A 98 -6.51 -11.13 13.22
CA ILE A 98 -5.37 -12.04 13.15
C ILE A 98 -5.81 -13.40 13.70
N ILE A 99 -5.62 -14.46 12.91
CA ILE A 99 -5.97 -15.83 13.31
C ILE A 99 -4.72 -16.65 13.59
N LEU A 100 -3.67 -16.45 12.80
CA LEU A 100 -2.41 -17.17 12.92
C LEU A 100 -1.26 -16.20 12.75
N GLU A 101 -0.27 -16.33 13.62
CA GLU A 101 0.98 -15.57 13.62
C GLU A 101 2.11 -16.59 13.53
N PHE A 102 2.97 -16.45 12.53
CA PHE A 102 4.08 -17.37 12.29
C PHE A 102 5.39 -16.61 12.34
N HIS A 103 6.31 -17.10 13.15
CA HIS A 103 7.71 -16.70 13.09
C HIS A 103 8.43 -17.67 12.15
N VAL A 104 8.96 -17.16 11.05
CA VAL A 104 9.55 -17.96 9.99
C VAL A 104 10.95 -17.46 9.63
N PRO A 105 11.81 -18.33 9.08
CA PRO A 105 13.08 -17.88 8.55
C PRO A 105 12.90 -16.83 7.45
N PHE A 106 13.83 -15.89 7.37
CA PHE A 106 13.85 -14.82 6.38
C PHE A 106 13.57 -15.28 4.95
N SER A 107 14.24 -16.35 4.53
CA SER A 107 14.08 -16.89 3.17
C SER A 107 12.65 -17.37 2.89
N LEU A 108 11.93 -17.86 3.92
CA LEU A 108 10.56 -18.33 3.77
C LEU A 108 9.57 -17.15 3.69
N ALA A 109 9.74 -16.12 4.54
CA ALA A 109 8.96 -14.89 4.46
C ALA A 109 9.11 -14.21 3.10
N PHE A 110 10.36 -14.10 2.62
CA PHE A 110 10.65 -13.53 1.30
C PHE A 110 10.05 -14.36 0.16
N LEU A 111 10.13 -15.70 0.24
CA LEU A 111 9.51 -16.59 -0.75
C LEU A 111 8.00 -16.39 -0.80
N ILE A 112 7.33 -16.30 0.36
CA ILE A 112 5.88 -16.08 0.43
C ILE A 112 5.50 -14.72 -0.14
N LEU A 113 6.23 -13.66 0.21
CA LEU A 113 6.05 -12.33 -0.38
C LEU A 113 6.16 -12.38 -1.90
N ALA A 114 7.20 -13.02 -2.43
CA ALA A 114 7.44 -13.13 -3.87
C ALA A 114 6.36 -13.96 -4.58
N LEU A 115 5.92 -15.08 -3.99
CA LEU A 115 4.85 -15.92 -4.52
C LEU A 115 3.51 -15.18 -4.54
N CYS A 116 3.13 -14.52 -3.45
CA CYS A 116 1.90 -13.75 -3.39
C CYS A 116 1.89 -12.58 -4.37
N LEU A 117 3.01 -11.87 -4.49
CA LEU A 117 3.19 -10.80 -5.48
C LEU A 117 3.10 -11.34 -6.92
N GLY A 118 3.77 -12.46 -7.19
CA GLY A 118 3.72 -13.12 -8.50
C GLY A 118 2.30 -13.55 -8.87
N LEU A 119 1.55 -14.13 -7.94
CA LEU A 119 0.14 -14.48 -8.13
C LEU A 119 -0.74 -13.25 -8.36
N PHE A 120 -0.51 -12.17 -7.60
CA PHE A 120 -1.23 -10.90 -7.77
C PHE A 120 -1.06 -10.32 -9.18
N LEU A 121 0.20 -10.25 -9.66
CA LEU A 121 0.52 -9.72 -10.99
C LEU A 121 0.01 -10.64 -12.11
N THR A 122 0.25 -11.95 -12.02
CA THR A 122 -0.18 -12.91 -13.04
C THR A 122 -1.69 -13.03 -13.11
N GLY A 123 -2.40 -12.93 -11.99
CA GLY A 123 -3.86 -12.87 -11.95
C GLY A 123 -4.43 -11.71 -12.77
N LYS A 124 -3.83 -10.51 -12.65
CA LYS A 124 -4.22 -9.35 -13.46
C LYS A 124 -3.91 -9.54 -14.95
N ILE A 125 -2.71 -9.99 -15.28
CA ILE A 125 -2.30 -10.22 -16.68
C ILE A 125 -3.27 -11.21 -17.33
N ASN A 126 -3.63 -12.29 -16.65
CA ASN A 126 -4.59 -13.25 -17.16
C ASN A 126 -5.98 -12.64 -17.36
N LYS A 127 -6.46 -11.78 -16.44
CA LYS A 127 -7.74 -11.06 -16.59
C LYS A 127 -7.73 -10.11 -17.80
N LEU A 128 -6.61 -9.43 -18.05
CA LEU A 128 -6.44 -8.58 -19.23
C LEU A 128 -6.47 -9.40 -20.53
N LEU A 129 -5.70 -10.49 -20.59
CA LEU A 129 -5.70 -11.40 -21.75
C LEU A 129 -7.08 -12.01 -22.02
N GLN A 130 -7.83 -12.36 -20.96
CA GLN A 130 -9.21 -12.83 -21.11
C GLN A 130 -10.15 -11.74 -21.64
N THR A 131 -9.95 -10.50 -21.23
CA THR A 131 -10.76 -9.37 -21.70
C THR A 131 -10.49 -9.09 -23.18
N GLU A 132 -9.22 -9.05 -23.60
CA GLU A 132 -8.84 -8.90 -25.01
C GLU A 132 -9.33 -10.08 -25.85
N LYS A 133 -9.17 -11.31 -25.37
CA LYS A 133 -9.69 -12.51 -26.06
C LYS A 133 -11.20 -12.43 -26.25
N ASN A 134 -11.94 -12.02 -25.22
CA ASN A 134 -13.39 -11.91 -25.32
C ASN A 134 -13.81 -10.80 -26.29
N GLN A 135 -13.10 -9.66 -26.33
CA GLN A 135 -13.37 -8.60 -27.31
C GLN A 135 -13.15 -9.09 -28.75
N LEU A 136 -12.03 -9.78 -29.00
CA LEU A 136 -11.73 -10.36 -30.32
C LEU A 136 -12.76 -11.41 -30.74
N ILE A 137 -13.23 -12.23 -29.80
CA ILE A 137 -14.30 -13.21 -30.06
C ILE A 137 -15.61 -12.49 -30.38
N THR A 138 -15.99 -11.43 -29.65
CA THR A 138 -17.21 -10.68 -29.93
C THR A 138 -17.17 -10.02 -31.31
N GLU A 139 -16.04 -9.44 -31.70
CA GLU A 139 -15.83 -8.86 -33.04
C GLU A 139 -15.87 -9.92 -34.15
N GLN A 140 -15.40 -11.13 -33.86
CA GLN A 140 -15.39 -12.24 -34.81
C GLN A 140 -16.75 -12.96 -34.88
N GLU A 141 -17.48 -13.10 -33.77
CA GLU A 141 -18.85 -13.63 -33.70
C GLU A 141 -19.84 -12.69 -34.39
N GLU A 142 -19.68 -11.37 -34.31
CA GLU A 142 -20.46 -10.40 -35.13
C GLU A 142 -20.24 -10.58 -36.64
N SER A 143 -19.12 -11.18 -37.07
CA SER A 143 -18.85 -11.53 -38.46
C SER A 143 -19.30 -12.96 -38.87
N LEU A 144 -19.71 -13.78 -37.89
CA LEU A 144 -19.98 -15.21 -38.06
C LEU A 144 -21.26 -15.68 -37.35
N GLU A 145 -22.30 -14.84 -37.30
CA GLU A 145 -23.64 -15.30 -36.92
C GLU A 145 -24.42 -15.83 -38.13
N ALA A 146 -24.15 -17.10 -38.50
CA ALA A 146 -25.17 -18.06 -38.94
C ALA A 146 -24.54 -19.46 -39.11
N LEU A 147 -24.15 -20.14 -38.02
CA LEU A 147 -24.14 -21.61 -37.85
C LEU A 147 -23.23 -21.98 -36.66
N GLU A 148 -23.74 -22.84 -35.76
CA GLU A 148 -23.00 -23.56 -34.69
C GLU A 148 -22.96 -22.96 -33.26
N LYS A 149 -24.14 -22.67 -32.68
CA LYS A 149 -24.30 -22.29 -31.26
C LYS A 149 -24.48 -23.44 -30.24
N VAL A 150 -24.04 -24.69 -30.51
CA VAL A 150 -24.34 -25.81 -29.57
C VAL A 150 -23.12 -26.63 -29.13
N ALA A 151 -21.97 -26.54 -29.81
CA ALA A 151 -20.78 -27.32 -29.43
C ALA A 151 -19.80 -26.57 -28.49
N GLU A 152 -19.80 -25.23 -28.49
CA GLU A 152 -18.76 -24.45 -27.79
C GLU A 152 -19.06 -24.15 -26.31
N GLU A 153 -20.33 -24.14 -25.87
CA GLU A 153 -20.71 -23.85 -24.47
C GLU A 153 -20.13 -24.87 -23.46
N LYS A 154 -19.98 -26.13 -23.86
CA LYS A 154 -19.50 -27.20 -22.98
C LYS A 154 -17.98 -27.20 -22.81
N HIS A 155 -17.21 -26.64 -23.75
CA HIS A 155 -15.77 -26.45 -23.61
C HIS A 155 -15.41 -25.14 -22.91
N ARG A 156 -16.19 -24.07 -23.11
CA ARG A 156 -16.02 -22.79 -22.41
C ARG A 156 -16.19 -22.95 -20.89
N SER A 157 -17.20 -23.72 -20.45
CA SER A 157 -17.47 -23.98 -19.03
C SER A 157 -16.38 -24.81 -18.32
N ILE A 158 -15.78 -25.80 -18.99
CA ILE A 158 -14.69 -26.60 -18.40
C ILE A 158 -13.41 -25.76 -18.23
N ILE A 159 -13.08 -24.92 -19.21
CA ILE A 159 -11.91 -24.04 -19.15
C ILE A 159 -12.08 -22.96 -18.07
N GLU A 160 -13.29 -22.45 -17.86
CA GLU A 160 -13.57 -21.50 -16.77
C GLU A 160 -13.46 -22.15 -15.38
N VAL A 161 -13.89 -23.41 -15.21
CA VAL A 161 -13.79 -24.14 -13.94
C VAL A 161 -12.33 -24.42 -13.57
N LEU A 162 -11.45 -24.60 -14.55
CA LEU A 162 -10.03 -24.91 -14.37
C LEU A 162 -9.10 -23.68 -14.33
N ASN A 163 -9.63 -22.45 -14.32
CA ASN A 163 -8.79 -21.24 -14.29
C ASN A 163 -8.07 -21.11 -12.93
N PRO A 164 -6.74 -21.37 -12.83
CA PRO A 164 -6.02 -21.35 -11.56
C PRO A 164 -5.92 -19.94 -10.97
N PHE A 165 -6.16 -18.91 -11.79
CA PHE A 165 -6.11 -17.51 -11.38
C PHE A 165 -7.39 -17.02 -10.72
N LYS A 166 -8.46 -17.84 -10.64
CA LYS A 166 -9.66 -17.51 -9.83
C LYS A 166 -9.33 -17.35 -8.35
N LEU A 167 -8.27 -18.00 -7.88
CA LEU A 167 -7.78 -17.94 -6.52
C LEU A 167 -6.61 -16.96 -6.35
N ALA A 168 -6.24 -16.20 -7.39
CA ALA A 168 -5.23 -15.16 -7.24
C ALA A 168 -5.75 -14.08 -6.28
N PRO A 169 -4.87 -13.45 -5.48
CA PRO A 169 -5.27 -12.33 -4.65
C PRO A 169 -5.78 -11.22 -5.57
N LEU A 170 -6.92 -10.62 -5.22
CA LEU A 170 -7.54 -9.54 -6.00
C LEU A 170 -7.21 -8.15 -5.44
N SER A 171 -6.75 -8.10 -4.19
CA SER A 171 -6.23 -6.86 -3.62
C SER A 171 -4.98 -7.10 -2.81
N MET A 172 -4.12 -6.10 -2.86
CA MET A 172 -2.91 -5.99 -2.06
C MET A 172 -3.00 -4.73 -1.22
N THR A 173 -2.51 -4.75 0.00
CA THR A 173 -2.47 -3.57 0.87
C THR A 173 -1.09 -3.46 1.48
N ILE A 174 -0.52 -2.26 1.43
CA ILE A 174 0.76 -1.95 2.05
C ILE A 174 0.51 -0.91 3.11
N PHE A 175 0.86 -1.23 4.37
CA PHE A 175 0.66 -0.35 5.51
C PHE A 175 1.95 0.35 5.89
N PHE A 176 1.86 1.66 6.12
CA PHE A 176 2.93 2.54 6.52
C PHE A 176 2.67 3.05 7.94
N PRO A 177 3.73 3.19 8.76
CA PRO A 177 3.58 3.69 10.11
C PRO A 177 3.07 5.12 10.11
N VAL A 178 2.09 5.41 10.97
CA VAL A 178 1.76 6.78 11.36
C VAL A 178 2.44 7.08 12.70
N PHE A 179 2.56 8.35 13.06
CA PHE A 179 3.16 8.83 14.32
C PHE A 179 2.55 8.25 15.63
N ARG A 180 1.61 7.30 15.60
CA ARG A 180 0.97 6.67 16.76
C ARG A 180 0.92 5.15 16.62
N ASP A 181 1.20 4.45 17.72
CA ASP A 181 1.49 3.00 17.78
C ASP A 181 0.32 2.03 17.44
N HIS A 182 -0.87 2.54 17.12
CA HIS A 182 -2.07 1.72 16.84
C HIS A 182 -2.84 2.18 15.60
N THR A 183 -2.21 2.97 14.75
CA THR A 183 -2.86 3.49 13.54
C THR A 183 -1.85 3.53 12.41
N ASP A 184 -2.18 2.84 11.31
CA ASP A 184 -1.35 2.80 10.12
C ASP A 184 -2.10 3.35 8.91
N LEU A 185 -1.33 3.88 7.96
CA LEU A 185 -1.86 4.36 6.69
C LEU A 185 -1.60 3.30 5.62
N GLY A 186 -2.67 2.77 5.03
CA GLY A 186 -2.62 1.76 3.97
C GLY A 186 -2.76 2.35 2.57
N ILE A 187 -1.95 1.88 1.63
CA ILE A 187 -2.23 1.97 0.20
C ILE A 187 -2.79 0.62 -0.24
N VAL A 188 -4.03 0.62 -0.73
CA VAL A 188 -4.73 -0.57 -1.22
C VAL A 188 -4.74 -0.56 -2.74
N PHE A 189 -4.14 -1.58 -3.34
CA PHE A 189 -4.21 -1.86 -4.77
C PHE A 189 -5.33 -2.85 -5.01
N GLN A 190 -6.33 -2.49 -5.81
CA GLN A 190 -7.42 -3.38 -6.20
C GLN A 190 -7.35 -3.63 -7.69
N ASP A 191 -7.23 -4.90 -8.09
CA ASP A 191 -7.14 -5.34 -9.49
C ASP A 191 -6.09 -4.58 -10.33
N LEU A 192 -5.09 -3.95 -9.70
CA LEU A 192 -4.09 -3.08 -10.32
C LEU A 192 -4.64 -1.92 -11.19
N ASP A 193 -5.94 -1.62 -11.09
CA ASP A 193 -6.59 -0.50 -11.79
C ASP A 193 -6.97 0.62 -10.82
N TYR A 194 -7.15 0.26 -9.55
CA TYR A 194 -7.61 1.19 -8.53
C TYR A 194 -6.61 1.25 -7.39
N LEU A 195 -6.38 2.48 -6.93
CA LEU A 195 -5.63 2.78 -5.73
C LEU A 195 -6.58 3.39 -4.72
N SER A 196 -6.57 2.84 -3.52
CA SER A 196 -7.31 3.41 -2.39
C SER A 196 -6.38 3.74 -1.25
N ILE A 197 -6.69 4.81 -0.53
CA ILE A 197 -6.03 5.11 0.74
C ILE A 197 -6.93 4.59 1.86
N ALA A 198 -6.33 3.83 2.76
CA ALA A 198 -6.98 3.24 3.90
C ALA A 198 -6.30 3.67 5.19
N VAL A 199 -7.04 3.67 6.29
CA VAL A 199 -6.49 3.72 7.65
C VAL A 199 -6.76 2.36 8.29
N LEU A 200 -5.70 1.76 8.84
CA LEU A 200 -5.78 0.62 9.73
C LEU A 200 -5.76 1.16 11.15
N GLN A 201 -6.73 0.79 11.96
CA GLN A 201 -6.80 1.21 13.36
C GLN A 201 -7.02 -0.02 14.23
N ALA A 202 -6.17 -0.22 15.23
CA ALA A 202 -6.40 -1.28 16.21
C ALA A 202 -7.66 -0.96 17.03
N LEU A 203 -8.53 -1.96 17.18
CA LEU A 203 -9.74 -1.88 18.00
C LEU A 203 -9.48 -2.35 19.44
N GLU A 204 -8.36 -3.01 19.66
CA GLU A 204 -7.93 -3.51 20.97
C GLU A 204 -6.45 -3.17 21.20
N PRO A 205 -6.02 -2.98 22.46
CA PRO A 205 -4.62 -2.73 22.80
C PRO A 205 -3.71 -3.94 22.59
N THR A 206 -4.26 -5.11 22.26
CA THR A 206 -3.55 -6.34 21.95
C THR A 206 -3.17 -6.46 20.47
N ASP A 207 -3.59 -5.51 19.63
CA ASP A 207 -3.28 -5.46 18.20
C ASP A 207 -3.70 -6.72 17.42
N LYS A 208 -4.74 -7.44 17.88
CA LYS A 208 -5.28 -8.63 17.19
C LYS A 208 -6.48 -8.35 16.32
N ILE A 209 -7.17 -7.24 16.58
CA ILE A 209 -8.38 -6.83 15.89
C ILE A 209 -8.18 -5.43 15.36
N TYR A 210 -8.39 -5.28 14.05
CA TYR A 210 -8.25 -4.01 13.36
C TYR A 210 -9.52 -3.63 12.61
N SER A 211 -9.73 -2.33 12.50
CA SER A 211 -10.65 -1.75 11.53
C SER A 211 -9.88 -1.14 10.37
N ILE A 212 -10.28 -1.47 9.15
CA ILE A 212 -9.74 -0.92 7.91
C ILE A 212 -10.80 0.01 7.31
N PHE A 213 -10.50 1.30 7.28
CA PHE A 213 -11.35 2.34 6.70
C PHE A 213 -10.77 2.84 5.39
N ARG A 214 -11.45 2.63 4.27
CA ARG A 214 -11.08 3.17 2.95
C ARG A 214 -11.84 4.45 2.68
N PHE A 215 -11.14 5.53 2.33
CA PHE A 215 -11.78 6.85 2.16
C PHE A 215 -11.44 7.56 0.85
N ILE A 216 -10.33 7.23 0.21
CA ILE A 216 -10.02 7.69 -1.15
C ILE A 216 -10.01 6.47 -2.05
N HIS A 217 -10.69 6.55 -3.19
CA HIS A 217 -10.69 5.51 -4.22
C HIS A 217 -10.53 6.21 -5.58
N ALA A 218 -9.42 5.93 -6.25
CA ALA A 218 -9.10 6.52 -7.55
C ALA A 218 -8.77 5.41 -8.54
N GLN A 219 -9.30 5.55 -9.75
CA GLN A 219 -8.80 4.77 -10.89
C GLN A 219 -7.49 5.40 -11.34
N VAL A 220 -6.45 4.57 -11.49
CA VAL A 220 -5.09 5.03 -11.74
C VAL A 220 -4.52 4.23 -12.92
N PRO A 221 -3.74 4.86 -13.83
CA PRO A 221 -3.09 4.12 -14.90
C PRO A 221 -2.21 3.00 -14.36
N PHE A 222 -2.26 1.84 -15.00
CA PHE A 222 -1.50 0.64 -14.61
C PHE A 222 -0.02 0.93 -14.36
N SER A 223 0.62 1.74 -15.22
CA SER A 223 2.03 2.12 -15.06
C SER A 223 2.32 2.84 -13.73
N LEU A 224 1.41 3.71 -13.28
CA LEU A 224 1.57 4.42 -12.01
C LEU A 224 1.32 3.49 -10.83
N VAL A 225 0.36 2.57 -10.94
CA VAL A 225 0.12 1.52 -9.93
C VAL A 225 1.37 0.67 -9.73
N ILE A 226 1.97 0.20 -10.82
CA ILE A 226 3.19 -0.61 -10.80
C ILE A 226 4.37 0.18 -10.21
N LEU A 227 4.53 1.46 -10.56
CA LEU A 227 5.56 2.31 -9.98
C LEU A 227 5.45 2.42 -8.46
N ILE A 228 4.24 2.72 -7.95
CA ILE A 228 4.00 2.86 -6.50
C ILE A 228 4.22 1.52 -5.80
N LEU A 229 3.75 0.43 -6.39
CA LEU A 229 3.94 -0.93 -5.88
C LEU A 229 5.43 -1.28 -5.72
N PHE A 230 6.23 -1.12 -6.78
CA PHE A 230 7.65 -1.43 -6.73
C PHE A 230 8.41 -0.51 -5.77
N LEU A 231 8.06 0.78 -5.72
CA LEU A 231 8.67 1.71 -4.78
C LEU A 231 8.40 1.28 -3.33
N ALA A 232 7.16 0.93 -3.02
CA ALA A 232 6.77 0.50 -1.68
C ALA A 232 7.47 -0.80 -1.27
N ILE A 233 7.50 -1.82 -2.14
CA ILE A 233 8.21 -3.07 -1.88
C ILE A 233 9.72 -2.83 -1.74
N HIS A 234 10.30 -1.97 -2.57
CA HIS A 234 11.72 -1.63 -2.48
C HIS A 234 12.07 -0.97 -1.15
N LEU A 235 11.24 -0.02 -0.69
CA LEU A 235 11.40 0.61 0.62
C LEU A 235 11.30 -0.41 1.76
N PHE A 236 10.32 -1.32 1.69
CA PHE A 236 10.14 -2.40 2.66
C PHE A 236 11.39 -3.29 2.74
N LEU A 237 11.85 -3.81 1.60
CA LEU A 237 13.03 -4.68 1.56
C LEU A 237 14.31 -3.96 2.02
N SER A 238 14.47 -2.68 1.64
CA SER A 238 15.67 -1.91 2.03
C SER A 238 15.72 -1.69 3.54
N ASP A 239 14.58 -1.44 4.18
CA ASP A 239 14.49 -1.29 5.62
C ASP A 239 14.78 -2.60 6.37
N GLU A 240 14.23 -3.71 5.89
CA GLU A 240 14.49 -5.03 6.48
C GLU A 240 15.95 -5.46 6.35
N VAL A 241 16.61 -5.17 5.22
CA VAL A 241 18.06 -5.40 5.05
C VAL A 241 18.86 -4.54 6.02
N ASN A 242 18.53 -3.25 6.15
CA ASN A 242 19.21 -2.35 7.08
C ASN A 242 19.04 -2.81 8.55
N LYS A 243 17.86 -3.30 8.94
CA LYS A 243 17.63 -3.88 10.28
C LYS A 243 18.51 -5.11 10.53
N ILE A 244 18.69 -5.96 9.52
CA ILE A 244 19.56 -7.15 9.63
C ILE A 244 21.03 -6.73 9.78
N GLU A 245 21.51 -5.77 8.98
CA GLU A 245 22.88 -5.27 9.08
C GLU A 245 23.17 -4.64 10.44
N GLN A 246 22.22 -3.87 10.99
CA GLN A 246 22.35 -3.29 12.32
C GLN A 246 22.44 -4.35 13.42
N ARG A 247 21.56 -5.36 13.42
CA ARG A 247 21.62 -6.47 14.40
C ARG A 247 22.94 -7.22 14.33
N ALA A 248 23.45 -7.48 13.12
CA ALA A 248 24.74 -8.14 12.93
C ALA A 248 25.93 -7.33 13.46
N CYS A 249 25.82 -5.99 13.52
CA CYS A 249 26.86 -5.13 14.08
C CYS A 249 26.77 -4.98 15.61
N GLU A 250 25.57 -5.11 16.19
CA GLU A 250 25.35 -5.06 17.65
C GLU A 250 25.77 -6.37 18.36
N ASP A 251 25.76 -7.49 17.63
CA ASP A 251 26.17 -8.81 18.13
C ASP A 251 27.70 -9.06 18.13
N ILE A 252 28.52 -8.04 17.80
CA ILE A 252 30.01 -8.06 17.79
C ILE A 252 30.56 -7.26 18.98
#